data_AF-A0A259MS65-F1
#
_entry.id   AF-A0A259MS65-F1
#
_cell.length_a   1.000
_cell.length_b   1.000
_cell.length_c   1.000
_cell.angle_alpha   90.00
_cell.angle_beta   90.00
_cell.angle_gamma   90.00
#
_symmetry.space_group_name_H-M   'P 1'
#
loop_
_entity.id
_entity.type
_entity.pdbx_description
1 polymer ?
#
loop_
_entity_poly.entity_id
_entity_poly.type
_entity_poly.pdbx_seq_one_letter_code
_entity_poly.pdbx_strand_id
1 'polypeptide(L)'
;MKKRHRKPGRRVNATGRSVGGDGHHARLYRWELKSAAYCSLSMGSRALLVELKALYNGRNNGELFLSVREAARRLGCGKNLAAKLFNELEERGFIRPNEVGAFNMKAASGRGKATSWILTEYPVGNATTGSKDFMRWRPGMAA
;
A
#
# COMPACT_ATOMS: atom_id res chain seq x y z
N MET A 1 37.29 22.59 -19.69
CA MET A 1 36.32 22.67 -18.56
C MET A 1 34.93 22.32 -19.05
N LYS A 2 34.30 21.23 -18.57
CA LYS A 2 32.93 20.85 -18.96
C LYS A 2 31.90 21.70 -18.18
N LYS A 3 31.07 22.48 -18.90
CA LYS A 3 30.00 23.29 -18.29
C LYS A 3 28.96 22.35 -17.65
N ARG A 4 28.82 22.38 -16.32
CA ARG A 4 27.77 21.66 -15.59
C ARG A 4 26.41 22.22 -16.02
N HIS A 5 25.60 21.43 -16.71
CA HIS A 5 24.20 21.78 -16.96
C HIS A 5 23.45 21.74 -15.62
N ARG A 6 22.97 22.90 -15.14
CA ARG A 6 22.06 22.97 -14.00
C ARG A 6 20.69 22.45 -14.47
N LYS A 7 20.11 21.48 -13.76
CA LYS A 7 18.73 21.05 -14.03
C LYS A 7 17.81 22.27 -13.87
N PRO A 8 16.86 22.50 -14.79
CA PRO A 8 15.91 23.59 -14.65
C PRO A 8 15.13 23.41 -13.34
N GLY A 9 14.98 24.51 -12.58
CA GLY A 9 14.23 24.51 -11.33
C GLY A 9 12.77 24.09 -11.55
N ARG A 10 12.11 23.68 -10.45
CA ARG A 10 10.70 23.30 -10.46
C ARG A 10 9.88 24.45 -11.06
N ARG A 11 9.17 24.19 -12.16
CA ARG A 11 8.31 25.20 -12.81
C ARG A 11 7.30 25.70 -11.79
N VAL A 12 6.92 26.97 -11.85
CA VAL A 12 5.91 27.58 -10.97
C VAL A 12 4.72 28.00 -11.85
N ASN A 13 3.49 27.70 -11.44
CA ASN A 13 2.29 28.03 -12.21
C ASN A 13 1.96 29.53 -12.07
N ALA A 14 0.97 30.01 -12.82
CA ALA A 14 0.55 31.42 -12.78
C ALA A 14 0.10 31.92 -11.39
N THR A 15 -0.13 31.04 -10.42
CA THR A 15 -0.50 31.37 -9.03
C THR A 15 0.66 31.24 -8.05
N GLY A 16 1.90 31.11 -8.52
CA GLY A 16 3.08 31.02 -7.65
C GLY A 16 3.28 29.64 -7.00
N ARG A 17 2.47 28.63 -7.36
CA ARG A 17 2.59 27.26 -6.84
C ARG A 17 3.53 26.45 -7.72
N SER A 18 4.39 25.63 -7.10
CA SER A 18 5.20 24.66 -7.83
C SER A 18 4.31 23.79 -8.73
N VAL A 19 4.62 23.76 -10.02
CA VAL A 19 4.01 22.89 -11.04
C VAL A 19 4.57 21.49 -10.82
N GLY A 20 3.68 20.53 -10.61
CA GLY A 20 4.03 19.19 -10.16
C GLY A 20 4.17 19.17 -8.65
N GLY A 21 3.19 18.55 -7.98
CA GLY A 21 3.25 18.25 -6.54
C GLY A 21 4.47 17.40 -6.19
N ASP A 22 4.70 17.15 -4.90
CA ASP A 22 5.85 16.36 -4.48
C ASP A 22 5.85 14.99 -5.17
N GLY A 23 7.05 14.44 -5.40
CA GLY A 23 7.20 13.13 -6.02
C GLY A 23 6.38 12.05 -5.29
N HIS A 24 6.28 10.86 -5.88
CA HIS A 24 5.56 9.75 -5.24
C HIS A 24 6.08 9.51 -3.82
N HIS A 25 5.15 9.47 -2.87
CA HIS A 25 5.43 9.34 -1.45
C HIS A 25 4.33 8.53 -0.77
N ALA A 26 4.70 7.79 0.27
CA ALA A 26 3.75 7.15 1.18
C ALA A 26 3.35 8.14 2.28
N ARG A 27 2.05 8.30 2.53
CA ARG A 27 1.53 9.12 3.65
C ARG A 27 1.08 8.22 4.79
N LEU A 28 1.44 8.59 6.00
CA LEU A 28 0.86 8.03 7.23
C LEU A 28 0.17 9.15 7.98
N TYR A 29 -1.14 9.05 8.17
CA TYR A 29 -1.89 10.11 8.84
C TYR A 29 -1.85 9.94 10.35
N ARG A 30 -1.94 11.05 11.09
CA ARG A 30 -1.89 10.98 12.56
C ARG A 30 -3.01 10.13 13.17
N TRP A 31 -4.20 10.15 12.57
CA TRP A 31 -5.34 9.36 13.05
C TRP A 31 -5.13 7.85 12.80
N GLU A 32 -4.50 7.47 11.70
CA GLU A 32 -4.10 6.09 11.40
C GLU A 32 -3.05 5.60 12.41
N LEU A 33 -2.01 6.40 12.65
CA LEU A 33 -0.94 6.09 13.60
C LEU A 33 -1.42 6.00 15.06
N LYS A 34 -2.52 6.66 15.40
CA LYS A 34 -3.15 6.60 16.74
C LYS A 34 -4.17 5.47 16.87
N SER A 35 -4.52 4.78 15.79
CA SER A 35 -5.50 3.69 15.84
C SER A 35 -4.99 2.53 16.70
N ALA A 36 -5.90 1.85 17.40
CA ALA A 36 -5.55 0.67 18.19
C ALA A 36 -4.91 -0.43 17.32
N ALA A 37 -5.39 -0.58 16.07
CA ALA A 37 -4.85 -1.51 15.09
C ALA A 37 -3.39 -1.20 14.76
N TYR A 38 -3.04 0.06 14.48
CA TYR A 38 -1.66 0.42 14.16
C TYR A 38 -0.74 0.19 15.35
N CYS A 39 -1.19 0.59 16.54
CA CYS A 39 -0.42 0.42 17.77
C CYS A 39 -0.15 -1.05 18.10
N SER A 40 -1.03 -1.98 17.72
CA SER A 40 -0.85 -3.42 17.94
C SER A 40 0.03 -4.12 16.90
N LEU A 41 0.32 -3.48 15.75
CA LEU A 41 1.16 -4.07 14.71
C LEU A 41 2.61 -4.27 15.17
N SER A 42 3.18 -5.40 14.77
CA SER A 42 4.62 -5.65 14.80
C SER A 42 5.40 -4.62 13.97
N MET A 43 6.67 -4.43 14.30
CA MET A 43 7.56 -3.52 13.56
C MET A 43 7.65 -3.89 12.08
N GLY A 44 7.67 -5.19 11.76
CA GLY A 44 7.71 -5.69 10.39
C GLY A 44 6.44 -5.33 9.62
N SER A 45 5.27 -5.44 10.24
CA SER A 45 4.00 -5.14 9.58
C SER A 45 3.83 -3.65 9.33
N ARG A 46 4.32 -2.80 10.25
CA ARG A 46 4.41 -1.35 10.00
C ARG A 46 5.30 -1.02 8.80
N ALA A 47 6.44 -1.71 8.66
CA ALA A 47 7.32 -1.54 7.49
C ALA A 47 6.66 -2.03 6.19
N LEU A 48 5.99 -3.18 6.23
CA LEU A 48 5.24 -3.72 5.07
C LEU A 48 4.11 -2.78 4.63
N LEU A 49 3.39 -2.17 5.59
CA LEU A 49 2.36 -1.18 5.29
C LEU A 49 2.94 0.02 4.53
N VAL A 50 4.12 0.51 4.92
CA VAL A 50 4.81 1.60 4.22
C VAL A 50 5.14 1.19 2.78
N GLU A 51 5.65 -0.02 2.56
CA GLU A 51 5.94 -0.54 1.21
C GLU A 51 4.70 -0.60 0.32
N LEU A 52 3.57 -1.06 0.86
CA LEU A 52 2.29 -1.08 0.13
C LEU A 52 1.79 0.33 -0.18
N LYS A 53 1.88 1.27 0.77
CA LYS A 53 1.49 2.67 0.55
C LYS A 53 2.42 3.39 -0.42
N ALA A 54 3.69 2.99 -0.52
CA ALA A 54 4.63 3.52 -1.50
C ALA A 54 4.31 3.08 -2.94
N LEU A 55 3.65 1.92 -3.12
CA LEU A 55 3.16 1.44 -4.41
C LEU A 55 1.86 2.12 -4.85
N TYR A 56 1.14 2.75 -3.92
CA TYR A 56 -0.14 3.39 -4.20
C TYR A 56 0.07 4.77 -4.86
N ASN A 57 -0.58 4.98 -6.00
CA ASN A 57 -0.46 6.21 -6.80
C ASN A 57 -1.72 7.10 -6.78
N GLY A 58 -2.69 6.77 -5.93
CA GLY A 58 -3.98 7.47 -5.86
C GLY A 58 -5.09 6.85 -6.71
N ARG A 59 -4.76 5.96 -7.66
CA ARG A 59 -5.72 5.39 -8.63
C ARG A 59 -5.69 3.87 -8.70
N ASN A 60 -4.58 3.23 -8.37
CA ASN A 60 -4.37 1.78 -8.49
C ASN A 60 -4.79 0.98 -7.25
N ASN A 61 -5.72 1.48 -6.41
CA ASN A 61 -6.17 0.69 -5.26
C ASN A 61 -6.94 -0.54 -5.75
N GLY A 62 -6.57 -1.74 -5.27
CA GLY A 62 -7.07 -3.02 -5.81
C GLY A 62 -6.21 -3.63 -6.91
N GLU A 63 -5.24 -2.89 -7.42
CA GLU A 63 -4.25 -3.37 -8.39
C GLU A 63 -2.83 -3.28 -7.80
N LEU A 64 -2.72 -3.27 -6.47
CA LEU A 64 -1.43 -3.23 -5.78
C LEU A 64 -0.81 -4.62 -5.76
N PHE A 65 0.12 -4.87 -6.68
CA PHE A 65 0.84 -6.14 -6.74
C PHE A 65 2.09 -6.11 -5.87
N LEU A 66 2.05 -6.83 -4.74
CA LEU A 66 3.23 -7.10 -3.93
C LEU A 66 3.19 -8.55 -3.47
N SER A 67 4.04 -9.38 -4.08
CA SER A 67 4.16 -10.79 -3.69
C SER A 67 4.93 -10.94 -2.38
N VAL A 68 4.70 -12.04 -1.66
CA VAL A 68 5.46 -12.39 -0.45
C VAL A 68 6.98 -12.42 -0.70
N ARG A 69 7.41 -12.92 -1.86
CA ARG A 69 8.84 -13.01 -2.23
C ARG A 69 9.45 -11.62 -2.41
N GLU A 70 8.72 -10.73 -3.07
CA GLU A 70 9.17 -9.37 -3.31
C GLU A 70 9.13 -8.55 -2.01
N ALA A 71 8.10 -8.69 -1.18
CA ALA A 71 8.04 -8.09 0.14
C ALA A 71 9.22 -8.54 1.02
N ALA A 72 9.51 -9.85 1.04
CA ALA A 72 10.66 -10.40 1.76
C ALA A 72 11.98 -9.77 1.28
N ARG A 73 12.16 -9.61 -0.04
CA ARG A 73 13.33 -8.96 -0.62
C ARG A 73 13.45 -7.48 -0.21
N ARG A 74 12.35 -6.73 -0.23
CA ARG A 74 12.32 -5.31 0.15
C ARG A 74 12.58 -5.08 1.63
N LEU A 75 12.00 -5.93 2.47
CA LEU A 75 12.14 -5.87 3.93
C LEU A 75 13.42 -6.54 4.44
N GLY A 76 14.19 -7.21 3.56
CA GLY A 76 15.39 -7.94 3.96
C GLY A 76 15.11 -9.10 4.93
N CYS A 77 13.98 -9.77 4.78
CA CYS A 77 13.53 -10.81 5.71
C CYS A 77 13.20 -12.14 5.03
N GLY A 78 12.94 -13.19 5.82
CA GLY A 78 12.55 -14.49 5.31
C GLY A 78 11.11 -14.50 4.75
N LYS A 79 10.85 -15.31 3.72
CA LYS A 79 9.52 -15.45 3.09
C LYS A 79 8.41 -15.80 4.08
N ASN A 80 8.70 -16.67 5.05
CA ASN A 80 7.75 -17.07 6.09
C ASN A 80 7.37 -15.89 7.00
N LEU A 81 8.34 -15.02 7.31
CA LEU A 81 8.05 -13.82 8.08
C LEU A 81 7.20 -12.87 7.24
N ALA A 82 7.59 -12.58 6.00
CA ALA A 82 6.82 -11.71 5.11
C ALA A 82 5.36 -12.18 4.97
N ALA A 83 5.10 -13.49 4.83
CA ALA A 83 3.75 -14.05 4.80
C ALA A 83 2.98 -13.75 6.10
N LYS A 84 3.60 -13.93 7.28
CA LYS A 84 2.99 -13.58 8.57
C LYS A 84 2.66 -12.09 8.68
N LEU A 85 3.53 -11.22 8.16
CA LEU A 85 3.31 -9.76 8.17
C LEU A 85 2.09 -9.37 7.30
N PHE A 86 1.91 -10.03 6.15
CA PHE A 86 0.69 -9.84 5.34
C PHE A 86 -0.56 -10.25 6.12
N ASN A 87 -0.53 -11.44 6.73
CA ASN A 87 -1.66 -11.93 7.53
C ASN A 87 -1.99 -10.98 8.68
N GLU A 88 -0.98 -10.45 9.38
CA GLU A 88 -1.18 -9.48 10.47
C GLU A 88 -1.81 -8.18 9.97
N LEU A 89 -1.39 -7.65 8.81
CA LEU A 89 -2.01 -6.45 8.22
C LEU A 89 -3.46 -6.69 7.79
N GLU A 90 -3.76 -7.88 7.28
CA GLU A 90 -5.11 -8.30 6.90
C GLU A 90 -6.01 -8.44 8.14
N GLU A 91 -5.56 -9.16 9.16
CA GLU A 91 -6.26 -9.36 10.43
C GLU A 91 -6.55 -8.02 11.15
N ARG A 92 -5.63 -7.05 11.04
CA ARG A 92 -5.82 -5.70 11.58
C ARG A 92 -6.64 -4.79 10.67
N GLY A 93 -7.07 -5.26 9.51
CA GLY A 93 -7.95 -4.53 8.59
C GLY A 93 -7.28 -3.37 7.86
N PHE A 94 -5.94 -3.37 7.72
CA PHE A 94 -5.23 -2.38 6.88
C PHE A 94 -5.30 -2.74 5.40
N ILE A 95 -5.32 -4.04 5.11
CA ILE A 95 -5.39 -4.56 3.75
C ILE A 95 -6.45 -5.64 3.62
N ARG A 96 -6.86 -5.87 2.39
CA ARG A 96 -7.62 -7.07 1.98
C ARG A 96 -7.19 -7.52 0.59
N PRO A 97 -7.25 -8.82 0.27
CA PRO A 97 -7.05 -9.28 -1.09
C PRO A 97 -8.14 -8.68 -2.00
N ASN A 98 -7.78 -8.33 -3.23
CA ASN A 98 -8.75 -7.96 -4.24
C ASN A 98 -9.27 -9.22 -4.94
N GLU A 99 -10.53 -9.57 -4.68
CA GLU A 99 -11.22 -10.64 -5.38
C GLU A 99 -11.97 -10.07 -6.58
N VAL A 100 -11.28 -9.85 -7.70
CA VAL A 100 -11.99 -9.61 -8.97
C VAL A 100 -12.39 -10.97 -9.54
N GLY A 101 -13.61 -11.41 -9.21
CA GLY A 101 -14.32 -12.53 -9.85
C GLY A 101 -13.55 -13.86 -9.83
N ALA A 102 -13.84 -14.70 -8.84
CA ALA A 102 -13.24 -16.03 -8.63
C ALA A 102 -13.27 -16.98 -9.85
N PHE A 103 -13.93 -16.67 -10.95
CA PHE A 103 -13.99 -17.54 -12.13
C PHE A 103 -13.92 -16.73 -13.42
N ASN A 104 -12.72 -16.57 -13.97
CA ASN A 104 -12.57 -16.57 -15.41
C ASN A 104 -11.47 -17.59 -15.72
N MET A 105 -11.90 -18.83 -16.01
CA MET A 105 -11.11 -20.03 -16.36
C MET A 105 -10.34 -19.88 -17.69
N LYS A 106 -9.80 -18.70 -17.99
CA LYS A 106 -8.93 -18.44 -19.15
C LYS A 106 -7.84 -17.42 -18.80
N ALA A 107 -6.95 -17.78 -17.88
CA ALA A 107 -5.61 -17.19 -17.86
C ALA A 107 -4.63 -18.29 -18.26
N ALA A 108 -4.52 -18.50 -19.57
CA ALA A 108 -3.70 -19.51 -20.25
C ALA A 108 -2.18 -19.23 -20.16
N SER A 109 -1.69 -18.79 -19.01
CA SER A 109 -0.27 -18.59 -18.76
C SER A 109 0.03 -19.09 -17.36
N GLY A 110 0.73 -20.22 -17.21
CA GLY A 110 1.04 -20.92 -15.96
C GLY A 110 1.88 -20.15 -14.92
N ARG A 111 1.75 -18.82 -14.86
CA ARG A 111 2.20 -17.95 -13.79
C ARG A 111 0.95 -17.58 -12.98
N GLY A 112 0.76 -18.22 -11.82
CA GLY A 112 -0.39 -17.95 -10.95
C GLY A 112 -0.62 -16.45 -10.76
N LYS A 113 -1.88 -16.01 -10.86
CA LYS A 113 -2.24 -14.60 -10.67
C LYS A 113 -1.66 -14.12 -9.33
N ALA A 114 -0.80 -13.11 -9.36
CA ALA A 114 -0.33 -12.48 -8.14
C ALA A 114 -1.51 -11.85 -7.43
N THR A 115 -1.65 -12.09 -6.11
CA THR A 115 -2.64 -11.40 -5.28
C THR A 115 -2.43 -9.90 -5.42
N SER A 116 -3.46 -9.18 -5.85
CA SER A 116 -3.48 -7.74 -5.73
C SER A 116 -4.15 -7.35 -4.41
N TRP A 117 -3.64 -6.28 -3.81
CA TRP A 117 -4.07 -5.82 -2.50
C TRP A 117 -4.90 -4.54 -2.61
N ILE A 118 -5.81 -4.38 -1.67
CA ILE A 118 -6.57 -3.16 -1.43
C ILE A 118 -6.11 -2.59 -0.09
N LEU A 119 -5.71 -1.33 -0.09
CA LEU A 119 -5.53 -0.53 1.12
C LEU A 119 -6.91 -0.04 1.56
N THR A 120 -7.38 -0.49 2.72
CA THR A 120 -8.74 -0.18 3.22
C THR A 120 -8.93 1.30 3.54
N GLU A 121 -7.84 2.03 3.75
CA GLU A 121 -7.84 3.49 3.92
C GLU A 121 -8.40 4.25 2.71
N TYR A 122 -8.14 3.76 1.50
CA TYR A 122 -8.44 4.45 0.26
C TYR A 122 -9.69 3.87 -0.41
N PRO A 123 -10.43 4.69 -1.17
CA PRO A 123 -11.53 4.17 -1.99
C PRO A 123 -11.02 3.18 -3.05
N VAL A 124 -11.90 2.29 -3.49
CA VAL A 124 -11.66 1.34 -4.58
C VAL A 124 -12.85 1.37 -5.53
N GLY A 125 -12.57 1.31 -6.84
CA GLY A 125 -13.60 1.43 -7.87
C GLY A 125 -14.39 2.73 -7.76
N ASN A 126 -15.71 2.63 -7.71
CA ASN A 126 -16.62 3.78 -7.65
C ASN A 126 -16.88 4.31 -6.22
N ALA A 127 -16.25 3.72 -5.20
CA ALA A 127 -16.42 4.18 -3.82
C ALA A 127 -15.83 5.59 -3.64
N THR A 128 -16.50 6.43 -2.84
CA THR A 128 -16.01 7.78 -2.53
C THR A 128 -15.08 7.81 -1.31
N THR A 129 -15.16 6.81 -0.43
CA THR A 129 -14.32 6.66 0.76
C THR A 129 -13.76 5.25 0.86
N GLY A 130 -12.59 5.11 1.49
CA GLY A 130 -12.11 3.81 1.97
C GLY A 130 -12.92 3.33 3.17
N SER A 131 -13.00 2.01 3.34
CA SER A 131 -13.71 1.34 4.44
C SER A 131 -13.06 1.60 5.80
N LYS A 132 -11.73 1.79 5.83
CA LYS A 132 -10.90 2.01 7.03
C LYS A 132 -11.17 0.95 8.10
N ASP A 133 -11.17 -0.31 7.72
CA ASP A 133 -11.56 -1.43 8.59
C ASP A 133 -10.73 -1.47 9.89
N PHE A 134 -9.44 -1.12 9.81
CA PHE A 134 -8.55 -0.96 10.96
C PHE A 134 -9.04 0.02 12.05
N MET A 135 -9.91 0.98 11.71
CA MET A 135 -10.49 1.89 12.71
C MET A 135 -11.53 1.19 13.60
N ARG A 136 -12.12 0.09 13.12
CA ARG A 136 -13.12 -0.71 13.84
C ARG A 136 -12.46 -1.82 14.66
N TRP A 137 -11.25 -2.22 14.30
CA TRP A 137 -10.51 -3.27 15.01
C TRP A 137 -10.30 -2.94 16.49
N ARG A 138 -10.40 -3.95 17.34
CA ARG A 138 -10.15 -3.87 18.79
C ARG A 138 -9.33 -5.08 19.26
N PRO A 139 -8.43 -4.93 20.25
CA PRO A 139 -7.74 -6.06 20.86
C PRO A 139 -8.74 -7.07 21.43
N GLY A 140 -8.57 -8.36 21.14
CA GLY A 140 -9.46 -9.43 21.61
C GLY A 140 -10.71 -9.68 20.77
N MET A 141 -10.94 -8.89 19.72
CA MET A 141 -11.93 -9.23 18.68
C MET A 141 -11.35 -10.39 17.86
N ALA A 142 -11.92 -11.58 17.98
CA ALA A 142 -11.58 -12.68 17.08
C ALA A 142 -11.94 -12.26 15.65
N ALA A 143 -11.04 -12.57 14.70
CA ALA A 143 -11.24 -12.33 13.27
C ALA A 143 -12.33 -13.25 12.70
#